data_AF-A0A165INC3-F1
#
_entry.id   AF-A0A165INC3-F1
#
_cell.length_a   1.000
_cell.length_b   1.000
_cell.length_c   1.000
_cell.angle_alpha   90.00
_cell.angle_beta   90.00
_cell.angle_gamma   90.00
#
_symmetry.space_group_name_H-M   'P 1'
#
loop_
_entity.id
_entity.type
_entity.pdbx_description
1 polymer ?
#
loop_
_entity_poly.entity_id
_entity_poly.type
_entity_poly.pdbx_seq_one_letter_code
_entity_poly.pdbx_strand_id
1 'polypeptide(L)'
;MNKKRKAFWLKQLHQWHWVTSAICLISLVLFSLTGITLNHASQISADPVIREHQGELPAELLSELAEQKSGQLPTAVQQWLAQKMDLLHTRGEPEWAADEIYLPMPRPGGDAWLAIDMTNGTVIAETTDRGWIAFFNDLHKGRHT
;
A
#
# COMPACT_ATOMS: atom_id res chain seq x y z
N MET A 1 0.15 46.59 -27.90
CA MET A 1 0.45 45.38 -27.09
C MET A 1 1.91 45.39 -26.66
N ASN A 2 2.21 45.31 -25.36
CA ASN A 2 3.56 45.53 -24.82
C ASN A 2 4.52 44.38 -25.23
N LYS A 3 5.51 44.68 -26.09
CA LYS A 3 6.46 43.69 -26.64
C LYS A 3 7.18 42.88 -25.56
N LYS A 4 7.48 43.49 -24.39
CA LYS A 4 8.10 42.81 -23.25
C LYS A 4 7.19 41.75 -22.63
N ARG A 5 5.89 42.04 -22.51
CA ARG A 5 4.89 41.07 -22.02
C ARG A 5 4.73 39.90 -22.99
N LYS A 6 4.71 40.16 -24.31
CA LYS A 6 4.65 39.11 -25.33
C LYS A 6 5.87 38.16 -25.26
N ALA A 7 7.07 38.73 -25.14
CA ALA A 7 8.30 37.94 -25.01
C ALA A 7 8.35 37.11 -23.72
N PHE A 8 7.87 37.67 -22.60
CA PHE A 8 7.74 36.94 -21.33
C PHE A 8 6.80 35.72 -21.46
N TRP A 9 5.60 35.92 -22.00
CA TRP A 9 4.63 34.83 -22.21
C TRP A 9 5.13 33.76 -23.18
N LEU A 10 5.85 34.14 -24.24
CA LEU A 10 6.48 33.19 -25.16
C LEU A 10 7.50 32.29 -24.46
N LYS A 11 8.38 32.87 -23.63
CA LYS A 11 9.33 32.09 -22.83
C LYS A 11 8.61 31.15 -21.86
N GLN A 12 7.59 31.66 -21.18
CA GLN A 12 6.83 30.87 -20.22
C GLN A 12 6.09 29.71 -20.88
N LEU A 13 5.43 29.94 -22.03
CA LEU A 13 4.76 28.88 -22.79
C LEU A 13 5.74 27.81 -23.26
N HIS A 14 6.90 28.20 -23.79
CA HIS A 14 7.92 27.25 -24.23
C HIS A 14 8.45 26.43 -23.04
N GLN A 15 8.70 27.08 -21.91
CA GLN A 15 9.17 26.41 -20.69
C GLN A 15 8.14 25.42 -20.15
N TRP A 16 6.87 25.83 -20.03
CA TRP A 16 5.80 24.92 -19.61
C TRP A 16 5.62 23.78 -20.60
N HIS A 17 5.63 24.06 -21.91
CA HIS A 17 5.49 23.03 -22.94
C HIS A 17 6.61 21.98 -22.85
N TRP A 18 7.86 22.41 -22.64
CA TRP A 18 8.98 21.49 -22.52
C TRP A 18 8.88 20.64 -21.25
N VAL A 19 8.52 21.26 -20.12
CA VAL A 19 8.35 20.56 -18.84
C VAL A 19 7.20 19.56 -18.92
N THR A 20 6.03 19.95 -19.42
CA THR A 20 4.86 19.06 -19.49
C THR A 20 5.06 17.95 -20.53
N SER A 21 5.71 18.24 -21.66
CA SER A 21 6.03 17.24 -22.68
C SER A 21 7.04 16.22 -22.14
N ALA A 22 8.06 16.66 -21.40
CA ALA A 22 9.03 15.75 -20.78
C ALA A 22 8.35 14.85 -19.75
N ILE A 23 7.48 15.38 -18.89
CA ILE A 23 6.70 14.59 -17.93
C ILE A 23 5.80 13.58 -18.65
N CYS A 24 5.05 14.00 -19.67
CA CYS A 24 4.21 13.10 -20.46
C CYS A 24 5.02 11.99 -21.14
N LEU A 25 6.17 12.33 -21.74
CA LEU A 25 7.03 11.35 -22.40
C LEU A 25 7.57 10.32 -21.41
N ILE A 26 8.06 10.77 -20.24
CA ILE A 26 8.52 9.88 -19.17
C ILE A 26 7.39 8.95 -18.72
N SER A 27 6.19 9.48 -18.48
CA SER A 27 5.02 8.68 -18.10
C SER A 27 4.66 7.64 -19.18
N LEU A 28 4.68 8.01 -20.46
CA LEU A 28 4.40 7.08 -21.56
C LEU A 28 5.46 5.98 -21.68
N VAL A 29 6.73 6.31 -21.50
CA VAL A 29 7.83 5.33 -21.50
C VAL A 29 7.68 4.37 -20.33
N LEU A 30 7.46 4.88 -19.11
CA LEU A 30 7.22 4.04 -17.93
C LEU A 30 6.00 3.14 -18.12
N PHE A 31 4.90 3.67 -18.66
CA PHE A 31 3.68 2.91 -18.96
C PHE A 31 3.94 1.82 -20.02
N SER A 32 4.68 2.12 -21.07
CA SER A 32 5.02 1.15 -22.12
C SER A 32 5.93 0.03 -21.59
N LEU A 33 6.96 0.38 -20.81
CA LEU A 33 7.88 -0.60 -20.21
C LEU A 33 7.15 -1.53 -19.24
N THR A 34 6.31 -0.97 -18.36
CA THR A 34 5.49 -1.76 -17.43
C THR A 34 4.44 -2.62 -18.14
N GLY A 35 3.92 -2.18 -19.29
CA GLY A 35 3.07 -3.00 -20.15
C GLY A 35 3.79 -4.25 -20.69
N ILE A 36 5.07 -4.14 -21.05
CA ILE A 36 5.88 -5.28 -21.50
C ILE A 36 6.11 -6.26 -20.34
N THR A 37 6.43 -5.76 -19.14
CA THR A 37 6.68 -6.60 -17.95
C THR A 37 5.41 -7.33 -17.50
N LEU A 38 4.24 -6.70 -17.62
CA LEU A 38 2.95 -7.34 -17.36
C LEU A 38 2.66 -8.49 -18.32
N ASN A 39 2.97 -8.32 -19.60
CA ASN A 39 2.71 -9.35 -20.61
C ASN A 39 3.70 -10.54 -20.52
N HIS A 40 4.86 -10.34 -19.88
CA HIS A 40 5.90 -11.36 -19.70
C HIS A 40 6.17 -11.65 -18.21
N ALA A 41 5.17 -11.49 -17.34
CA ALA A 41 5.35 -11.60 -15.89
C ALA A 41 5.93 -12.96 -15.44
N SER A 42 5.65 -14.05 -16.14
CA SER A 42 6.19 -15.38 -15.84
C SER A 42 7.69 -15.54 -16.17
N GLN A 43 8.25 -14.64 -16.97
CA GLN A 43 9.66 -14.66 -17.39
C GLN A 43 10.53 -13.74 -16.51
N ILE A 44 9.90 -12.88 -15.72
CA ILE A 44 10.54 -11.95 -14.79
C ILE A 44 10.27 -12.47 -13.38
N SER A 45 11.10 -13.43 -12.94
CA SER A 45 11.02 -13.96 -11.58
C SER A 45 11.48 -12.90 -10.59
N ALA A 46 10.61 -12.53 -9.66
CA ALA A 46 10.95 -11.78 -8.46
C ALA A 46 10.72 -12.71 -7.27
N ASP A 47 11.76 -12.98 -6.50
CA ASP A 47 11.64 -13.76 -5.27
C ASP A 47 10.96 -12.89 -4.21
N PRO A 48 9.77 -13.28 -3.72
CA PRO A 48 9.07 -12.50 -2.71
C PRO A 48 9.84 -12.54 -1.39
N VAL A 49 9.97 -11.38 -0.73
CA VAL A 49 10.46 -11.28 0.63
C VAL A 49 9.25 -11.32 1.57
N ILE A 50 9.10 -12.44 2.27
CA ILE A 50 8.02 -12.66 3.24
C ILE A 50 8.56 -12.36 4.64
N ARG A 51 7.80 -11.59 5.42
CA ARG A 51 8.09 -11.27 6.83
C ARG A 51 6.90 -11.69 7.66
N GLU A 52 7.13 -12.64 8.56
CA GLU A 52 6.17 -13.06 9.55
C GLU A 52 6.37 -12.25 10.83
N HIS A 53 5.26 -11.84 11.44
CA HIS A 53 5.20 -11.12 12.69
C HIS A 53 4.28 -11.90 13.63
N GLN A 54 4.75 -12.17 14.83
CA GLN A 54 3.95 -12.82 15.86
C GLN A 54 4.02 -12.01 17.16
N GLY A 55 2.90 -11.88 17.83
CA GLY A 55 2.78 -11.19 19.11
C GLY A 55 1.59 -11.70 19.91
N GLU A 56 1.48 -11.23 21.14
CA GLU A 56 0.35 -11.52 22.01
C GLU A 56 -0.26 -10.19 22.47
N LEU A 57 -1.54 -10.02 22.16
CA LEU A 57 -2.29 -8.83 22.47
C LEU A 57 -2.53 -8.75 23.99
N PRO A 58 -2.23 -7.63 24.64
CA PRO A 58 -2.52 -7.43 26.06
C PRO A 58 -3.99 -7.68 26.38
N ALA A 59 -4.27 -8.31 27.53
CA ALA A 59 -5.62 -8.68 27.95
C ALA A 59 -6.59 -7.49 27.97
N GLU A 60 -6.12 -6.29 28.32
CA GLU A 60 -6.92 -5.06 28.31
C GLU A 60 -7.45 -4.71 26.90
N LEU A 61 -6.60 -4.86 25.88
CA LEU A 61 -6.96 -4.61 24.48
C LEU A 61 -7.82 -5.75 23.91
N LEU A 62 -7.60 -6.98 24.36
CA LEU A 62 -8.44 -8.13 24.00
C LEU A 62 -9.87 -7.95 24.54
N SER A 63 -10.02 -7.46 25.76
CA SER A 63 -11.32 -7.11 26.33
C SER A 63 -12.02 -6.00 25.53
N GLU A 64 -11.29 -4.96 25.12
CA GLU A 64 -11.83 -3.89 24.27
C GLU A 64 -12.34 -4.44 22.91
N LEU A 65 -11.59 -5.37 22.30
CA LEU A 65 -12.03 -6.07 21.09
C LEU A 65 -13.26 -6.94 21.33
N ALA A 66 -13.41 -7.57 22.50
CA ALA A 66 -14.56 -8.42 22.79
C ALA A 66 -15.88 -7.64 22.94
N GLU A 67 -15.81 -6.37 23.34
CA GLU A 67 -16.98 -5.46 23.41
C GLU A 67 -17.44 -5.02 22.02
N GLN A 68 -16.55 -5.04 21.02
CA GLN A 68 -16.84 -4.69 19.64
C GLN A 68 -17.02 -5.95 18.79
N LYS A 69 -18.07 -6.01 17.96
CA LYS A 69 -18.33 -7.19 17.11
C LYS A 69 -18.24 -6.90 15.61
N SER A 70 -17.99 -5.65 15.25
CA SER A 70 -17.92 -5.20 13.88
C SER A 70 -17.27 -3.82 13.77
N GLY A 71 -16.87 -3.47 12.55
CA GLY A 71 -16.31 -2.17 12.22
C GLY A 71 -14.79 -2.15 12.28
N GLN A 72 -14.23 -0.95 12.40
CA GLN A 72 -12.79 -0.74 12.40
C GLN A 72 -12.15 -1.16 13.72
N LEU A 73 -10.88 -1.60 13.68
CA LEU A 73 -10.12 -1.91 14.90
C LEU A 73 -10.04 -0.69 15.81
N PRO A 74 -10.18 -0.84 17.14
CA PRO A 74 -9.99 0.26 18.09
C PRO A 74 -8.62 0.93 17.94
N THR A 75 -8.58 2.24 18.15
CA THR A 75 -7.34 3.03 18.03
C THR A 75 -6.21 2.49 18.90
N ALA A 76 -6.53 1.98 20.10
CA ALA A 76 -5.54 1.43 21.01
C ALA A 76 -4.87 0.15 20.45
N VAL A 77 -5.66 -0.72 19.81
CA VAL A 77 -5.17 -1.92 19.12
C VAL A 77 -4.28 -1.53 17.93
N GLN A 78 -4.72 -0.56 17.11
CA GLN A 78 -3.91 -0.08 15.98
C GLN A 78 -2.56 0.51 16.44
N GLN A 79 -2.55 1.26 17.54
CA GLN A 79 -1.32 1.82 18.11
C GLN A 79 -0.38 0.74 18.64
N TRP A 80 -0.92 -0.28 19.30
CA TRP A 80 -0.13 -1.41 19.78
C TRP A 80 0.50 -2.18 18.61
N LEU A 81 -0.27 -2.46 17.55
CA LEU A 81 0.22 -3.13 16.33
C LEU A 81 1.35 -2.32 15.67
N ALA A 82 1.21 -1.00 15.59
CA ALA A 82 2.24 -0.12 15.06
C ALA A 82 3.52 -0.13 15.93
N GLN A 83 3.40 -0.09 17.25
CA GLN A 83 4.56 0.02 18.16
C GLN A 83 5.27 -1.31 18.41
N LYS A 84 4.54 -2.43 18.47
CA LYS A 84 5.08 -3.74 18.85
C LYS A 84 5.32 -4.65 17.67
N MET A 85 4.53 -4.53 16.61
CA MET A 85 4.62 -5.41 15.44
C MET A 85 5.14 -4.68 14.19
N ASP A 86 5.42 -3.37 14.26
CA ASP A 86 5.83 -2.52 13.12
C ASP A 86 4.76 -2.47 12.00
N LEU A 87 3.49 -2.69 12.36
CA LEU A 87 2.36 -2.69 11.45
C LEU A 87 1.68 -1.31 11.42
N LEU A 88 2.24 -0.39 10.64
CA LEU A 88 1.84 1.02 10.62
C LEU A 88 0.51 1.33 9.88
N HIS A 89 -0.04 0.39 9.11
CA HIS A 89 -1.12 0.65 8.14
C HIS A 89 -2.28 -0.35 8.21
N THR A 90 -2.89 -0.51 9.38
CA THR A 90 -4.08 -1.36 9.60
C THR A 90 -5.37 -0.63 9.19
N ARG A 91 -5.43 -0.10 7.95
CA ARG A 91 -6.53 0.75 7.45
C ARG A 91 -7.58 0.01 6.59
N GLY A 92 -7.55 -1.31 6.56
CA GLY A 92 -8.52 -2.13 5.83
C GLY A 92 -9.86 -2.24 6.58
N GLU A 93 -10.79 -3.00 6.03
CA GLU A 93 -12.00 -3.43 6.75
C GLU A 93 -11.71 -4.78 7.40
N PRO A 94 -11.70 -4.88 8.75
CA PRO A 94 -11.53 -6.16 9.41
C PRO A 94 -12.78 -7.03 9.24
N GLU A 95 -12.57 -8.29 8.94
CA GLU A 95 -13.55 -9.35 8.98
C GLU A 95 -13.61 -9.92 10.39
N TRP A 96 -14.79 -9.85 11.01
CA TRP A 96 -15.00 -10.29 12.39
C TRP A 96 -15.67 -11.65 12.43
N ALA A 97 -15.01 -12.63 13.02
CA ALA A 97 -15.57 -13.91 13.42
C ALA A 97 -15.73 -13.96 14.95
N ALA A 98 -16.27 -15.07 15.47
CA ALA A 98 -16.50 -15.21 16.91
C ALA A 98 -15.19 -15.41 17.70
N ASP A 99 -14.21 -16.03 17.05
CA ASP A 99 -12.94 -16.50 17.59
C ASP A 99 -11.73 -15.84 16.92
N GLU A 100 -11.92 -15.11 15.83
CA GLU A 100 -10.84 -14.50 15.05
C GLU A 100 -11.26 -13.16 14.45
N ILE A 101 -10.32 -12.22 14.38
CA ILE A 101 -10.43 -11.03 13.55
C ILE A 101 -9.37 -11.11 12.47
N TYR A 102 -9.80 -11.10 11.22
CA TYR A 102 -8.91 -11.11 10.06
C TYR A 102 -8.93 -9.74 9.37
N LEU A 103 -7.77 -9.20 9.04
CA LEU A 103 -7.63 -7.91 8.36
C LEU A 103 -6.75 -8.07 7.12
N PRO A 104 -7.32 -8.07 5.91
CA PRO A 104 -6.54 -7.96 4.70
C PRO A 104 -5.96 -6.54 4.58
N MET A 105 -4.67 -6.46 4.27
CA MET A 105 -3.92 -5.21 4.12
C MET A 105 -3.16 -5.18 2.78
N PRO A 106 -3.87 -5.28 1.65
CA PRO A 106 -3.21 -5.34 0.35
C PRO A 106 -2.49 -4.02 0.05
N ARG A 107 -1.33 -4.12 -0.60
CA ARG A 107 -0.42 -2.99 -0.84
C ARG A 107 0.22 -3.08 -2.23
N PRO A 108 0.57 -1.95 -2.87
CA PRO A 108 1.26 -1.98 -4.14
C PRO A 108 2.58 -2.74 -4.05
N GLY A 109 2.81 -3.64 -5.00
CA GLY A 109 4.03 -4.45 -5.09
C GLY A 109 4.12 -5.56 -4.04
N GLY A 110 3.04 -5.86 -3.33
CA GLY A 110 3.08 -6.79 -2.22
C GLY A 110 1.71 -7.25 -1.76
N ASP A 111 1.68 -7.85 -0.60
CA ASP A 111 0.46 -8.16 0.13
C ASP A 111 0.75 -8.13 1.63
N ALA A 112 -0.27 -7.96 2.44
CA ALA A 112 -0.14 -8.15 3.87
C ALA A 112 -1.49 -8.56 4.47
N TRP A 113 -1.43 -9.27 5.59
CA TRP A 113 -2.61 -9.65 6.33
C TRP A 113 -2.28 -9.74 7.82
N LEU A 114 -3.32 -9.66 8.64
CA LEU A 114 -3.27 -9.73 10.09
C LEU A 114 -4.42 -10.62 10.56
N ALA A 115 -4.15 -11.52 11.48
CA ALA A 115 -5.12 -12.31 12.20
C ALA A 115 -4.92 -12.13 13.71
N ILE A 116 -6.02 -11.94 14.43
CA ILE A 116 -6.05 -11.84 15.89
C ILE A 116 -6.97 -12.94 16.40
N ASP A 117 -6.43 -13.88 17.17
CA ASP A 117 -7.19 -14.89 17.89
C ASP A 117 -7.84 -14.25 19.13
N MET A 118 -9.17 -14.26 19.16
CA MET A 118 -9.97 -13.64 20.20
C MET A 118 -10.02 -14.47 21.51
N THR A 119 -9.58 -15.73 21.47
CA THR A 119 -9.62 -16.64 22.64
C THR A 119 -8.40 -16.47 23.54
N ASN A 120 -7.23 -16.23 22.94
CA ASN A 120 -5.95 -16.15 23.65
C ASN A 120 -5.16 -14.87 23.37
N GLY A 121 -5.65 -14.00 22.46
CA GLY A 121 -4.99 -12.76 22.09
C GLY A 121 -3.79 -12.94 21.16
N THR A 122 -3.56 -14.13 20.59
CA THR A 122 -2.45 -14.35 19.66
C THR A 122 -2.64 -13.51 18.41
N VAL A 123 -1.61 -12.78 18.04
CA VAL A 123 -1.59 -11.97 16.83
C VAL A 123 -0.56 -12.53 15.87
N ILE A 124 -1.00 -12.82 14.65
CA ILE A 124 -0.14 -13.26 13.55
C ILE A 124 -0.35 -12.29 12.40
N ALA A 125 0.73 -11.83 11.81
CA ALA A 125 0.67 -11.04 10.60
C ALA A 125 1.78 -11.44 9.65
N GLU A 126 1.53 -11.24 8.36
CA GLU A 126 2.51 -11.45 7.32
C GLU A 126 2.55 -10.23 6.42
N THR A 127 3.76 -9.85 6.00
CA THR A 127 3.97 -8.88 4.93
C THR A 127 4.81 -9.52 3.85
N THR A 128 4.32 -9.46 2.61
CA THR A 128 5.01 -9.93 1.41
C THR A 128 5.40 -8.74 0.54
N ASP A 129 6.68 -8.61 0.21
CA ASP A 129 7.20 -7.66 -0.77
C ASP A 129 7.68 -8.41 -2.02
N ARG A 130 7.08 -8.09 -3.18
CA ARG A 130 7.41 -8.69 -4.49
C ARG A 130 8.34 -7.78 -5.32
N GLY A 131 8.85 -6.71 -4.71
CA GLY A 131 9.83 -5.81 -5.27
C GLY A 131 9.27 -4.68 -6.14
N TRP A 132 10.18 -3.80 -6.55
CA TRP A 132 9.89 -2.58 -7.31
C TRP A 132 9.20 -2.83 -8.66
N ILE A 133 9.47 -3.96 -9.34
CA ILE A 133 8.80 -4.31 -10.59
C ILE A 133 7.31 -4.58 -10.34
N ALA A 134 6.98 -5.35 -9.30
CA ALA A 134 5.60 -5.60 -8.90
C ALA A 134 4.89 -4.30 -8.49
N PHE A 135 5.59 -3.40 -7.79
CA PHE A 135 5.08 -2.08 -7.42
C PHE A 135 4.65 -1.26 -8.66
N PHE A 136 5.54 -1.09 -9.64
CA PHE A 136 5.21 -0.35 -10.87
C PHE A 136 4.13 -1.03 -11.71
N ASN A 137 4.07 -2.37 -11.69
CA ASN A 137 3.01 -3.12 -12.34
C ASN A 137 1.64 -2.88 -11.68
N ASP A 138 1.57 -2.81 -10.34
CA ASP A 138 0.34 -2.50 -9.63
C ASP A 138 -0.08 -1.04 -9.85
N LEU A 139 0.88 -0.10 -9.90
CA LEU A 139 0.61 1.28 -10.32
C LEU A 139 0.02 1.34 -11.73
N HIS A 140 0.59 0.60 -12.69
CA HIS A 140 0.07 0.53 -14.07
C HIS A 140 -1.37 -0.01 -14.10
N LYS A 141 -1.68 -1.01 -13.25
CA LYS A 141 -3.01 -1.59 -13.12
C LYS A 141 -3.98 -0.74 -12.29
N GLY A 142 -3.51 0.32 -11.63
CA GLY A 142 -4.30 1.10 -10.67
C GLY A 142 -4.75 0.31 -9.44
N ARG A 143 -3.95 -0.67 -9.00
CA ARG A 143 -4.25 -1.52 -7.83
C ARG A 143 -3.66 -0.93 -6.54
N HIS A 144 -4.47 -0.91 -5.48
CA HIS A 144 -4.04 -0.59 -4.11
C HIS A 144 -3.37 0.79 -3.93
N THR A 145 -3.63 1.72 -4.85
CA THR A 145 -3.14 3.12 -4.89
C THR A 145 -4.19 4.13 -4.47
#